data_AF-A0A2D4EVL1-F1
#
_entry.id   AF-A0A2D4EVL1-F1
#
_cell.length_a   1.000
_cell.length_b   1.000
_cell.length_c   1.000
_cell.angle_alpha   90.00
_cell.angle_beta   90.00
_cell.angle_gamma   90.00
#
_symmetry.space_group_name_H-M   'P 1'
#
loop_
_entity.id
_entity.type
_entity.pdbx_description
1 polymer ?
#
loop_
_entity_poly.entity_id
_entity_poly.type
_entity_poly.pdbx_seq_one_letter_code
_entity_poly.pdbx_strand_id
1 'polypeptide(L)'
;DVAGAEALLDRHQEHKGEIDAHEDSFKSADDSGQTLLAAGHYASDEVKEKLTVLSEERTALLELWELRRQQYEQCMDLQLFYRDTEQVDNWMSKQEAFLLNEDLGDSLDSVEALLKKHEDCEKSLSAQEEKITALDEFATKLIQNNHYAKEDVATRRDALLN
;
A
#
# COMPACT_ATOMS: atom_id res chain seq x y z
N ASP A 1 4.42 6.08 8.40
CA ASP A 1 3.93 7.09 7.44
C ASP A 1 4.14 6.55 6.03
N VAL A 2 3.64 7.25 5.01
CA VAL A 2 3.70 6.82 3.61
C VAL A 2 5.15 6.64 3.14
N ALA A 3 6.02 7.62 3.41
CA ALA A 3 7.43 7.56 3.01
C ALA A 3 8.18 6.36 3.61
N GLY A 4 7.89 6.00 4.87
CA GLY A 4 8.46 4.81 5.49
C GLY A 4 7.98 3.51 4.83
N ALA A 5 6.70 3.44 4.43
CA ALA A 5 6.16 2.27 3.74
C ALA A 5 6.72 2.14 2.30
N GLU A 6 6.86 3.24 1.56
CA GLU A 6 7.51 3.28 0.25
C GLU A 6 8.96 2.78 0.33
N ALA A 7 9.75 3.28 1.28
CA ALA A 7 11.13 2.86 1.46
C ALA A 7 11.28 1.36 1.76
N LEU A 8 10.32 0.75 2.45
CA LEU A 8 10.30 -0.70 2.69
C LEU A 8 10.02 -1.48 1.40
N LEU A 9 9.10 -1.01 0.56
CA LEU A 9 8.80 -1.62 -0.73
C LEU A 9 9.99 -1.50 -1.70
N ASP A 10 10.61 -0.33 -1.78
CA ASP A 10 11.77 -0.09 -2.64
C ASP A 10 12.92 -1.03 -2.27
N ARG A 11 13.27 -1.11 -0.98
CA ARG A 11 14.31 -2.03 -0.50
C ARG A 11 13.94 -3.50 -0.75
N HIS A 12 12.67 -3.86 -0.62
CA HIS A 12 12.21 -5.22 -0.89
C HIS A 12 12.31 -5.58 -2.38
N GLN A 13 12.12 -4.58 -3.26
CA GLN A 13 12.32 -4.72 -4.70
C GLN A 13 13.80 -4.84 -5.06
N GLU A 14 14.71 -4.18 -4.34
CA GLU A 14 16.16 -4.38 -4.50
C GLU A 14 16.55 -5.85 -4.21
N HIS A 15 16.03 -6.43 -3.11
CA HIS A 15 16.24 -7.85 -2.80
C HIS A 15 15.69 -8.78 -3.88
N LYS A 16 14.62 -8.40 -4.58
CA LYS A 16 14.14 -9.17 -5.73
C LYS A 16 15.17 -9.19 -6.87
N GLY A 17 15.81 -8.05 -7.12
CA GLY A 17 16.89 -7.95 -8.10
C GLY A 17 18.07 -8.87 -7.76
N GLU A 18 18.43 -8.97 -6.48
CA GLU A 18 19.47 -9.90 -6.01
C GLU A 18 19.06 -11.37 -6.25
N ILE A 19 17.82 -11.75 -5.93
CA ILE A 19 17.29 -13.10 -6.18
C ILE A 19 17.33 -13.43 -7.68
N ASP A 20 16.86 -12.50 -8.51
CA ASP A 20 16.79 -12.68 -9.97
C ASP A 20 18.18 -12.78 -10.59
N ALA A 21 19.17 -12.05 -10.08
CA ALA A 21 20.56 -12.15 -10.53
C ALA A 21 21.17 -13.55 -10.30
N HIS A 22 20.64 -14.32 -9.34
CA HIS A 22 21.08 -15.68 -9.06
C HIS A 22 20.36 -16.76 -9.88
N GLU A 23 19.31 -16.41 -10.63
CA GLU A 23 18.49 -17.38 -11.36
C GLU A 23 19.29 -18.25 -12.33
N ASP A 24 20.20 -17.64 -13.09
CA ASP A 24 21.07 -18.37 -14.02
C ASP A 24 22.01 -19.35 -13.30
N SER A 25 22.45 -19.00 -12.08
CA SER A 25 23.30 -19.87 -11.27
C SER A 25 22.52 -21.09 -10.75
N PHE A 26 21.28 -20.89 -10.30
CA PHE A 26 20.38 -21.99 -9.91
C PHE A 26 20.12 -22.92 -11.08
N LYS A 27 19.79 -22.36 -12.24
CA LYS A 27 19.53 -23.14 -13.45
C LYS A 27 20.76 -23.95 -13.89
N SER A 28 21.94 -23.33 -13.89
CA SER A 28 23.18 -24.02 -14.24
C SER A 28 23.51 -25.16 -13.26
N ALA A 29 23.25 -24.98 -11.96
CA ALA A 29 23.43 -26.03 -10.96
C ALA A 29 22.44 -27.19 -11.18
N ASP A 30 21.17 -26.90 -11.48
CA ASP A 30 20.18 -27.92 -11.80
C ASP A 30 20.55 -28.69 -13.07
N ASP A 31 20.84 -28.00 -14.18
CA ASP A 31 21.24 -28.61 -15.45
C ASP A 31 22.48 -29.53 -15.30
N SER A 32 23.46 -29.08 -14.51
CA SER A 32 24.67 -29.86 -14.22
C SER A 32 24.35 -31.10 -13.40
N GLY A 33 23.49 -30.97 -12.38
CA GLY A 33 23.04 -32.09 -11.58
C GLY A 33 22.23 -33.11 -12.37
N GLN A 34 21.28 -32.66 -13.20
CA GLN A 34 20.51 -33.53 -14.10
C GLN A 34 21.42 -34.31 -15.07
N THR A 35 22.48 -33.66 -15.57
CA THR A 35 23.48 -34.32 -16.42
C THR A 35 24.21 -35.45 -15.68
N LEU A 36 24.60 -35.25 -14.42
CA LEU A 36 25.23 -36.29 -13.60
C LEU A 36 24.30 -37.47 -13.34
N LEU A 37 23.01 -37.20 -13.08
CA LEU A 37 22.00 -38.24 -12.90
C LEU A 37 21.80 -39.06 -14.19
N ALA A 38 21.69 -38.39 -15.34
CA ALA A 38 21.55 -39.03 -16.64
C ALA A 38 22.77 -39.91 -17.00
N ALA A 39 23.97 -39.52 -16.56
CA ALA A 39 25.20 -40.28 -16.75
C ALA A 39 25.37 -41.47 -15.79
N GLY A 40 24.46 -41.66 -14.82
CA GLY A 40 24.58 -42.72 -13.81
C GLY A 40 25.77 -42.52 -12.88
N HIS A 41 26.07 -41.27 -12.51
CA HIS A 41 27.21 -40.93 -11.65
C HIS A 41 27.18 -41.72 -10.34
N TYR A 42 28.35 -42.10 -9.80
CA TYR A 42 28.45 -42.96 -8.60
C TYR A 42 27.75 -42.38 -7.37
N ALA A 43 27.62 -41.05 -7.30
CA ALA A 43 26.95 -40.31 -6.22
C ALA A 43 25.53 -39.85 -6.61
N SER A 44 24.83 -40.55 -7.52
CA SER A 44 23.51 -40.12 -8.03
C SER A 44 22.47 -39.89 -6.93
N ASP A 45 22.47 -40.70 -5.87
CA ASP A 45 21.53 -40.53 -4.76
C ASP A 45 21.77 -39.21 -4.01
N GLU A 46 23.03 -38.87 -3.74
CA GLU A 46 23.42 -37.61 -3.11
C GLU A 46 23.12 -36.41 -4.02
N VAL A 47 23.42 -36.51 -5.32
CA VAL A 47 23.11 -35.45 -6.29
C VAL A 47 21.60 -35.19 -6.34
N LYS A 48 20.79 -36.25 -6.37
CA LYS A 48 19.33 -36.13 -6.37
C LYS A 48 18.81 -35.45 -5.10
N GLU A 49 19.30 -35.86 -3.93
CA GLU A 49 18.94 -35.23 -2.65
C GLU A 49 19.27 -33.73 -2.66
N LYS A 50 20.48 -33.36 -3.09
CA LYS A 50 20.91 -31.95 -3.15
C LYS A 50 20.07 -31.12 -4.12
N LEU A 51 19.71 -31.65 -5.29
CA LEU A 51 18.84 -30.96 -6.24
C LEU A 51 17.42 -30.77 -5.69
N THR A 52 16.87 -31.77 -5.00
CA THR A 52 15.58 -31.64 -4.33
C THR A 52 15.61 -30.53 -3.29
N VAL A 53 16.61 -30.54 -2.39
CA VAL A 53 16.76 -29.48 -1.38
C VAL A 53 16.93 -28.10 -2.03
N LEU A 54 17.76 -27.99 -3.08
CA LEU A 54 17.97 -26.71 -3.78
C LEU A 54 16.66 -26.16 -4.36
N SER A 55 15.83 -27.02 -4.95
CA SER A 55 14.54 -26.66 -5.54
C SER A 55 13.51 -26.22 -4.47
N GLU A 56 13.47 -26.93 -3.34
CA GLU A 56 12.60 -26.62 -2.20
C GLU A 56 12.99 -25.26 -1.57
N GLU A 57 14.27 -25.04 -1.30
CA GLU A 57 14.78 -23.78 -0.73
C GLU A 57 14.53 -22.59 -1.67
N ARG A 58 14.71 -22.77 -2.99
CA ARG A 58 14.39 -21.74 -3.97
C ARG A 58 12.91 -21.39 -3.97
N THR A 59 12.04 -22.40 -3.95
CA THR A 59 10.59 -22.20 -3.87
C THR A 59 10.21 -21.46 -2.60
N ALA A 60 10.71 -21.90 -1.44
CA ALA A 60 10.45 -21.29 -0.15
C ALA A 60 10.92 -19.82 -0.09
N LEU A 61 12.08 -19.51 -0.68
CA LEU A 61 12.60 -18.14 -0.76
C LEU A 61 11.65 -17.23 -1.56
N LEU A 62 11.17 -17.69 -2.72
CA LEU A 62 10.25 -16.92 -3.57
C LEU A 62 8.89 -16.71 -2.89
N GLU A 63 8.36 -17.74 -2.24
CA GLU A 63 7.12 -17.65 -1.47
C GLU A 63 7.26 -16.67 -0.29
N LEU A 64 8.38 -16.71 0.44
CA LEU A 64 8.65 -15.79 1.53
C LEU A 64 8.78 -14.35 1.05
N TRP A 65 9.48 -14.14 -0.07
CA TRP A 65 9.60 -12.83 -0.70
C TRP A 65 8.23 -12.28 -1.09
N GLU A 66 7.38 -13.10 -1.70
CA GLU A 66 6.06 -12.69 -2.15
C GLU A 66 5.13 -12.38 -0.96
N LEU A 67 5.12 -13.25 0.06
CA LEU A 67 4.38 -13.00 1.29
C LEU A 67 4.79 -11.67 1.93
N ARG A 68 6.09 -11.37 1.97
CA ARG A 68 6.59 -10.13 2.55
C ARG A 68 6.24 -8.91 1.71
N ARG A 69 6.26 -9.03 0.38
CA ARG A 69 5.81 -7.98 -0.55
C ARG A 69 4.37 -7.60 -0.24
N GLN A 70 3.48 -8.58 -0.16
CA GLN A 70 2.06 -8.36 0.15
C GLN A 70 1.84 -7.68 1.51
N GLN A 71 2.65 -8.00 2.51
CA GLN A 71 2.59 -7.31 3.81
C GLN A 71 2.99 -5.84 3.72
N TYR A 72 4.03 -5.53 2.95
CA TYR A 72 4.45 -4.14 2.74
C TYR A 72 3.45 -3.35 1.89
N GLU A 73 2.81 -3.98 0.90
CA GLU A 73 1.74 -3.35 0.13
C GLU A 73 0.53 -3.02 0.98
N GLN A 74 0.08 -3.96 1.82
CA GLN A 74 -0.98 -3.68 2.79
C GLN A 74 -0.57 -2.55 3.77
N CYS A 75 0.69 -2.51 4.20
CA CYS A 75 1.17 -1.41 5.01
C CYS A 75 1.07 -0.07 4.28
N MET A 76 1.52 -0.01 3.02
CA MET A 76 1.45 1.16 2.17
C MET A 76 0.01 1.64 1.98
N ASP A 77 -0.89 0.73 1.61
CA ASP A 77 -2.32 1.02 1.43
C ASP A 77 -2.94 1.62 2.70
N LEU A 78 -2.62 1.07 3.87
CA LEU A 78 -3.12 1.60 5.15
C LEU A 78 -2.59 3.01 5.42
N GLN A 79 -1.31 3.27 5.16
CA GLN A 79 -0.73 4.60 5.37
C GLN A 79 -1.31 5.64 4.41
N LEU A 80 -1.57 5.26 3.16
CA LEU A 80 -2.27 6.11 2.19
C LEU A 80 -3.69 6.42 2.67
N PHE A 81 -4.44 5.40 3.10
CA PHE A 81 -5.78 5.57 3.63
C PHE A 81 -5.80 6.55 4.82
N TYR A 82 -4.91 6.36 5.81
CA TYR A 82 -4.85 7.25 6.96
C TYR A 82 -4.49 8.69 6.60
N ARG A 83 -3.50 8.90 5.72
CA ARG A 83 -3.14 10.23 5.24
C ARG A 83 -4.33 10.93 4.59
N ASP A 84 -5.04 10.21 3.72
CA ASP A 84 -6.13 10.78 2.93
C ASP A 84 -7.35 11.05 3.80
N THR A 85 -7.71 10.15 4.74
CA THR A 85 -8.74 10.41 5.75
C THR A 85 -8.38 11.63 6.61
N GLU A 86 -7.14 11.74 7.09
CA GLU A 86 -6.69 12.89 7.87
C GLU A 86 -6.78 14.20 7.07
N GLN A 87 -6.51 14.17 5.76
CA GLN A 87 -6.69 15.33 4.90
C GLN A 87 -8.16 15.77 4.80
N VAL A 88 -9.09 14.80 4.71
CA VAL A 88 -10.53 15.10 4.71
C VAL A 88 -10.98 15.65 6.07
N ASP A 89 -10.61 14.99 7.17
CA ASP A 89 -10.96 15.43 8.53
C ASP A 89 -10.49 16.86 8.82
N ASN A 90 -9.25 17.17 8.42
CA ASN A 90 -8.68 18.51 8.55
C ASN A 90 -9.40 19.55 7.69
N TRP A 91 -9.89 19.16 6.50
CA TRP A 91 -10.70 20.06 5.67
C TRP A 91 -12.07 20.28 6.30
N MET A 92 -12.76 19.22 6.75
CA MET A 92 -14.08 19.30 7.39
C MET A 92 -14.02 20.18 8.64
N SER A 93 -13.04 19.95 9.53
CA SER A 93 -12.84 20.74 10.74
C SER A 93 -12.65 22.24 10.45
N LYS A 94 -11.97 22.59 9.36
CA LYS A 94 -11.79 23.99 8.93
C LYS A 94 -13.09 24.60 8.40
N GLN A 95 -13.90 23.83 7.68
CA GLN A 95 -15.19 24.30 7.19
C GLN A 95 -16.20 24.47 8.32
N GLU A 96 -16.28 23.51 9.25
CA GLU A 96 -17.11 23.63 10.45
C GLU A 96 -16.76 24.87 11.27
N ALA A 97 -15.46 25.10 11.53
CA ALA A 97 -15.01 26.30 12.24
C ALA A 97 -15.35 27.60 11.50
N PHE A 98 -15.34 27.59 10.16
CA PHE A 98 -15.75 28.73 9.35
C PHE A 98 -17.26 28.97 9.41
N LEU A 99 -18.07 27.92 9.33
CA LEU A 99 -19.53 28.00 9.34
C LEU A 99 -20.12 28.33 10.72
N LEU A 100 -19.45 27.90 11.80
CA LEU A 100 -19.80 28.25 13.18
C LEU A 100 -19.39 29.68 13.55
N ASN A 101 -18.62 30.37 12.71
CA ASN A 101 -18.23 31.74 12.97
C ASN A 101 -19.42 32.69 12.71
N GLU A 102 -19.97 33.25 13.77
CA GLU A 102 -21.08 34.22 13.71
C GLU A 102 -20.62 35.66 13.42
N ASP A 103 -19.31 35.90 13.26
CA ASP A 103 -18.78 37.21 12.87
C ASP A 103 -19.18 37.57 11.44
N LEU A 104 -20.03 38.58 11.31
CA LEU A 104 -20.54 39.08 10.02
C LEU A 104 -19.65 40.17 9.41
N GLY A 105 -18.57 40.57 10.09
CA GLY A 105 -17.74 41.70 9.70
C GLY A 105 -18.35 43.05 10.10
N ASP A 106 -17.50 44.06 10.29
CA ASP A 106 -17.86 45.41 10.73
C ASP A 106 -17.70 46.47 9.63
N SER A 107 -17.26 46.06 8.44
CA SER A 107 -16.96 46.91 7.29
C SER A 107 -17.29 46.21 5.98
N LEU A 108 -17.53 46.99 4.91
CA LEU A 108 -17.78 46.46 3.57
C LEU A 108 -16.67 45.49 3.13
N ASP A 109 -15.41 45.88 3.32
CA ASP A 109 -14.24 45.05 2.97
C ASP A 109 -14.24 43.71 3.72
N SER A 110 -14.59 43.71 5.02
CA SER A 110 -14.69 42.47 5.81
C SER A 110 -15.82 41.56 5.36
N VAL A 111 -16.97 42.13 4.99
CA VAL A 111 -18.12 41.38 4.45
C VAL A 111 -17.78 40.77 3.09
N GLU A 112 -17.15 41.54 2.19
CA GLU A 112 -16.71 41.04 0.88
C GLU A 112 -15.69 39.91 1.01
N ALA A 113 -14.78 39.99 1.98
CA ALA A 113 -13.83 38.91 2.28
C ALA A 113 -14.53 37.63 2.78
N LEU A 114 -15.55 37.76 3.64
CA LEU A 114 -16.35 36.63 4.11
C LEU A 114 -17.14 35.97 2.98
N LEU A 115 -17.79 36.78 2.12
CA LEU A 115 -18.52 36.30 0.94
C LEU A 115 -17.60 35.54 -0.02
N LYS A 116 -16.41 36.09 -0.31
CA LYS A 116 -15.43 35.41 -1.16
C LYS A 116 -15.01 34.06 -0.57
N LYS A 117 -14.75 34.01 0.75
CA LYS A 117 -14.38 32.77 1.43
C LYS A 117 -15.51 31.72 1.37
N HIS A 118 -16.77 32.17 1.46
CA HIS A 118 -17.92 31.30 1.29
C HIS A 118 -18.03 30.75 -0.14
N GLU A 119 -17.89 31.59 -1.16
CA GLU A 119 -17.86 31.12 -2.55
C GLU A 119 -16.71 30.14 -2.82
N ASP A 120 -15.53 30.38 -2.25
CA ASP A 120 -14.37 29.49 -2.40
C ASP A 120 -14.65 28.13 -1.72
N CYS A 121 -15.35 28.13 -0.58
CA CYS A 121 -15.84 26.90 0.05
C CYS A 121 -16.79 26.14 -0.87
N GLU A 122 -17.83 26.78 -1.40
CA GLU A 122 -18.80 26.16 -2.31
C GLU A 122 -18.13 25.57 -3.55
N LYS A 123 -17.19 26.31 -4.16
CA LYS A 123 -16.43 25.83 -5.32
C LYS A 123 -15.58 24.60 -5.00
N SER A 124 -15.09 24.47 -3.76
CA SER A 124 -14.27 23.33 -3.34
C SER A 124 -15.06 22.09 -2.96
N LEU A 125 -16.37 22.21 -2.73
CA LEU A 125 -17.22 21.14 -2.19
C LEU A 125 -17.27 19.93 -3.14
N SER A 126 -17.51 20.16 -4.43
CA SER A 126 -17.58 19.07 -5.42
C SER A 126 -16.29 18.26 -5.51
N ALA A 127 -15.13 18.93 -5.47
CA ALA A 127 -13.83 18.24 -5.46
C ALA A 127 -13.61 17.44 -4.17
N GLN A 128 -14.24 17.85 -3.06
CA GLN A 128 -14.15 17.14 -1.81
C GLN A 128 -15.09 15.92 -1.76
N GLU A 129 -16.28 16.03 -2.33
CA GLU A 129 -17.21 14.90 -2.51
C GLU A 129 -16.58 13.78 -3.36
N GLU A 130 -15.88 14.15 -4.44
CA GLU A 130 -15.12 13.19 -5.26
C GLU A 130 -14.04 12.47 -4.45
N LYS A 131 -13.31 13.20 -3.58
CA LYS A 131 -12.29 12.60 -2.71
C LYS A 131 -12.89 11.64 -1.68
N ILE A 132 -14.00 12.01 -1.06
CA ILE A 132 -14.70 11.14 -0.09
C ILE A 132 -15.18 9.87 -0.78
N THR A 133 -15.74 10.00 -1.99
CA THR A 133 -16.16 8.86 -2.81
C THR A 133 -14.98 7.94 -3.13
N ALA A 134 -13.85 8.50 -3.56
CA ALA A 134 -12.65 7.73 -3.84
C ALA A 134 -12.09 7.03 -2.58
N LEU A 135 -12.18 7.68 -1.41
CA LEU A 135 -11.78 7.08 -0.13
C LEU A 135 -12.70 5.94 0.31
N ASP A 136 -14.01 6.08 0.11
CA ASP A 136 -14.98 5.01 0.37
C ASP A 136 -14.72 3.79 -0.52
N GLU A 137 -14.52 4.01 -1.82
CA GLU A 137 -14.14 2.95 -2.75
C GLU A 137 -12.83 2.28 -2.36
N PHE A 138 -11.83 3.06 -1.96
CA PHE A 138 -10.53 2.54 -1.53
C PHE A 138 -10.67 1.70 -0.26
N ALA A 139 -11.32 2.22 0.78
CA ALA A 139 -11.58 1.48 2.02
C ALA A 139 -12.37 0.18 1.77
N THR A 140 -13.39 0.25 0.90
CA THR A 140 -14.17 -0.91 0.51
C THR A 140 -13.32 -1.99 -0.17
N LYS A 141 -12.42 -1.60 -1.07
CA LYS A 141 -11.45 -2.54 -1.68
C LYS A 141 -10.54 -3.19 -0.64
N LEU A 142 -10.02 -2.43 0.32
CA LEU A 142 -9.17 -2.98 1.39
C LEU A 142 -9.94 -4.03 2.22
N ILE A 143 -11.19 -3.74 2.58
CA ILE A 143 -12.02 -4.67 3.36
C ILE A 143 -12.33 -5.94 2.54
N GLN A 144 -12.72 -5.80 1.27
CA GLN A 144 -13.02 -6.92 0.37
C GLN A 144 -11.82 -7.83 0.13
N ASN A 145 -10.62 -7.24 0.05
CA ASN A 145 -9.37 -7.97 -0.12
C ASN A 145 -8.82 -8.57 1.19
N ASN A 146 -9.62 -8.55 2.27
CA ASN A 146 -9.25 -9.09 3.58
C ASN A 146 -7.95 -8.48 4.14
N HIS A 147 -7.80 -7.17 3.98
CA HIS A 147 -6.67 -6.42 4.52
C HIS A 147 -6.51 -6.63 6.03
N TYR A 148 -5.28 -6.72 6.54
CA TYR A 148 -5.02 -7.04 7.96
C TYR A 148 -5.68 -6.06 8.94
N ALA A 149 -5.82 -4.79 8.55
CA ALA A 149 -6.46 -3.72 9.33
C ALA A 149 -7.92 -3.42 8.93
N LYS A 150 -8.62 -4.37 8.27
CA LYS A 150 -9.97 -4.13 7.74
C LYS A 150 -11.00 -3.61 8.76
N GLU A 151 -10.91 -4.02 10.02
CA GLU A 151 -11.83 -3.57 11.08
C GLU A 151 -11.62 -2.08 11.42
N ASP A 152 -10.35 -1.66 11.51
CA ASP A 152 -9.99 -0.26 11.73
C ASP A 152 -10.35 0.61 10.51
N VAL A 153 -10.12 0.08 9.31
CA VAL A 153 -10.51 0.73 8.05
C VAL A 153 -12.02 0.91 7.97
N ALA A 154 -12.80 -0.12 8.31
CA ALA A 154 -14.26 -0.05 8.32
C ALA A 154 -14.76 1.00 9.33
N THR A 155 -14.22 1.00 10.54
CA THR A 155 -14.59 1.97 11.57
C THR A 155 -14.35 3.41 11.12
N ARG A 156 -13.19 3.68 10.49
CA ARG A 156 -12.85 5.02 9.98
C ARG A 156 -13.68 5.42 8.76
N ARG A 157 -13.92 4.49 7.84
CA ARG A 157 -14.79 4.71 6.68
C ARG A 157 -16.20 5.07 7.13
N ASP A 158 -16.75 4.33 8.10
CA ASP A 158 -18.09 4.61 8.60
C ASP A 158 -18.14 5.97 9.32
N ALA A 159 -17.07 6.37 10.02
CA ALA A 159 -16.98 7.72 10.60
C ALA A 159 -16.89 8.84 9.55
N LEU A 160 -16.28 8.58 8.39
CA LEU A 160 -16.16 9.54 7.29
C LEU A 160 -17.50 9.79 6.57
N LEU A 161 -18.39 8.79 6.57
CA LEU A 161 -19.66 8.81 5.83
C LEU A 161 -20.88 9.22 6.68
N ASN A 162 -20.70 9.42 7.99
CA ASN A 162 -21.75 9.87 8.92
C ASN A 162 -21.66 11.37 9.18
#